data_AF-A0A4Y2VI16-F1
#
_entry.id   AF-A0A4Y2VI16-F1
#
_cell.length_a   1.000
_cell.length_b   1.000
_cell.length_c   1.000
_cell.angle_alpha   90.00
_cell.angle_beta   90.00
_cell.angle_gamma   90.00
#
_symmetry.space_group_name_H-M   'P 1'
#
loop_
_entity.id
_entity.type
_entity.pdbx_description
1 polymer ?
#
loop_
_entity_poly.entity_id
_entity_poly.type
_entity_poly.pdbx_seq_one_letter_code
_entity_poly.pdbx_strand_id
1 'polypeptide(L)'
;MILKVLEFYYKLLSQGFTILFCWIPAHVGTGGNEEADKAAKSASKFLDTPLPAWDLKKQIKSSLYTNWQTEWDFSTQNKLHITKPIVEHWASLKIRKTAQS
;
A
#
# COMPACT_ATOMS: atom_id res chain seq x y z
N MET A 1 -6.31 -3.30 -0.06
CA MET A 1 -7.70 -3.32 0.50
C MET A 1 -7.85 -2.62 1.87
N ILE A 2 -6.81 -2.47 2.71
CA ILE A 2 -6.87 -1.70 3.98
C ILE A 2 -7.33 -0.24 3.78
N LEU A 3 -6.84 0.47 2.76
CA LEU A 3 -7.30 1.86 2.52
C LEU A 3 -8.79 1.95 2.24
N LYS A 4 -9.35 0.99 1.49
CA LYS A 4 -10.79 0.94 1.23
C LYS A 4 -11.59 0.71 2.51
N VAL A 5 -11.07 -0.13 3.41
CA VAL A 5 -11.67 -0.36 4.73
C VAL A 5 -11.59 0.92 5.59
N LEU A 6 -10.46 1.63 5.57
CA LEU A 6 -10.28 2.89 6.30
C LEU A 6 -11.15 4.02 5.74
N GLU A 7 -11.21 4.20 4.42
CA GLU A 7 -12.09 5.16 3.76
C GLU A 7 -13.56 4.89 4.10
N PHE A 8 -13.96 3.63 4.06
CA PHE A 8 -15.32 3.23 4.42
C PHE A 8 -15.62 3.47 5.90
N TYR A 9 -14.66 3.15 6.78
CA TYR A 9 -14.75 3.42 8.21
C TYR A 9 -14.94 4.92 8.49
N TYR A 10 -14.10 5.79 7.92
CA TYR A 10 -14.22 7.24 8.09
C TYR A 10 -15.53 7.79 7.51
N LYS A 11 -16.00 7.23 6.39
CA LYS A 11 -17.31 7.57 5.83
C LYS A 11 -18.43 7.27 6.82
N LEU A 12 -18.45 6.09 7.43
CA LEU A 12 -19.47 5.73 8.42
C LEU A 12 -19.39 6.61 9.67
N LEU A 13 -18.20 6.94 10.15
CA LEU A 13 -18.06 7.88 11.27
C LEU A 13 -18.61 9.27 10.93
N SER A 14 -18.36 9.78 9.72
CA SER A 14 -18.88 11.07 9.27
C SER A 14 -20.42 11.13 9.18
N GLN A 15 -21.06 9.97 9.09
CA GLN A 15 -22.52 9.83 9.10
C GLN A 15 -23.10 9.67 10.51
N GLY A 16 -22.28 9.75 11.55
CA GLY A 16 -22.71 9.67 12.96
C GLY A 16 -22.84 8.26 13.50
N PHE A 17 -22.33 7.24 12.80
CA PHE A 17 -22.32 5.88 13.33
C PHE A 17 -21.23 5.70 14.39
N THR A 18 -21.60 5.07 15.51
CA THR A 18 -20.64 4.59 16.52
C THR A 18 -20.24 3.16 16.17
N ILE A 19 -18.96 2.94 15.91
CA ILE A 19 -18.39 1.64 15.54
C ILE A 19 -17.50 1.13 16.67
N LEU A 20 -17.77 -0.07 17.16
CA LEU A 20 -16.98 -0.74 18.19
C LEU A 20 -16.28 -1.97 17.61
N PHE A 21 -14.97 -2.09 17.85
CA PHE A 21 -14.20 -3.26 17.48
C PHE A 21 -13.93 -4.11 18.73
N CYS A 22 -14.43 -5.34 18.73
CA CYS A 22 -14.20 -6.31 19.79
C CYS A 22 -13.33 -7.45 19.26
N TRP A 23 -12.25 -7.76 19.97
CA TRP A 23 -11.43 -8.93 19.67
C TRP A 23 -11.96 -10.14 20.43
N ILE A 24 -12.21 -11.24 19.72
CA ILE A 24 -12.63 -12.52 20.30
C ILE A 24 -11.49 -13.52 20.07
N PRO A 25 -11.02 -14.22 21.12
CA PRO A 25 -10.00 -15.26 20.94
C PRO A 25 -10.54 -16.41 20.10
N ALA A 26 -9.66 -17.05 19.32
CA ALA A 26 -10.02 -18.26 18.58
C ALA A 26 -10.28 -19.44 19.54
N HIS A 27 -11.19 -20.35 19.16
CA HIS A 27 -11.48 -21.61 19.85
C HIS A 27 -12.03 -21.52 21.29
N VAL A 28 -12.73 -20.44 21.65
CA VAL A 28 -13.41 -20.30 22.96
C VAL A 28 -14.82 -20.91 22.96
N GLY A 29 -15.23 -21.61 21.89
CA GLY A 29 -16.55 -22.25 21.79
C GLY A 29 -17.73 -21.27 21.66
N THR A 30 -17.48 -20.02 21.27
CA THR A 30 -18.54 -19.03 21.01
C THR A 30 -19.14 -19.31 19.63
N GLY A 31 -20.30 -19.97 19.59
CA GLY A 31 -20.91 -20.43 18.33
C GLY A 31 -21.03 -19.36 17.24
N GLY A 32 -21.27 -18.10 17.61
CA GLY A 32 -21.33 -16.99 16.65
C GLY A 32 -19.98 -16.64 16.01
N ASN A 33 -18.86 -16.79 16.72
CA ASN A 33 -17.52 -16.58 16.15
C ASN A 33 -17.14 -17.70 15.18
N GLU A 34 -17.52 -18.93 15.51
CA GLU A 34 -17.29 -20.11 14.65
C GLU A 34 -18.13 -20.04 13.37
N GLU A 35 -19.37 -19.57 13.45
CA GLU A 35 -20.22 -19.37 12.27
C GLU A 35 -19.68 -18.25 11.37
N ALA A 36 -19.25 -17.13 11.95
CA ALA A 36 -18.61 -16.05 11.21
C ALA A 36 -17.31 -16.49 10.53
N ASP A 37 -16.46 -17.25 11.22
CA ASP A 37 -15.23 -17.82 10.66
C ASP A 37 -15.53 -18.83 9.55
N LYS A 38 -16.56 -19.68 9.70
CA LYS A 38 -17.01 -20.61 8.66
C LYS A 38 -17.53 -19.87 7.43
N ALA A 39 -18.29 -18.79 7.60
CA ALA A 39 -18.78 -17.96 6.51
C ALA A 39 -17.60 -17.25 5.80
N ALA A 40 -16.66 -16.67 6.56
CA ALA A 40 -15.47 -16.03 6.02
C ALA A 40 -14.59 -17.03 5.25
N LYS A 41 -14.35 -18.23 5.79
CA LYS A 41 -13.61 -19.30 5.10
C LYS A 41 -14.30 -19.75 3.82
N SER A 42 -15.63 -19.85 3.83
CA SER A 42 -16.43 -20.20 2.64
C SER A 42 -16.35 -19.11 1.57
N ALA A 43 -16.36 -17.84 1.95
CA ALA A 43 -16.17 -16.70 1.06
C ALA A 43 -14.70 -16.53 0.61
N SER A 44 -13.72 -16.98 1.40
CA SER A 44 -12.30 -16.87 1.06
C SER A 44 -11.90 -17.72 -0.14
N LYS A 45 -12.63 -18.81 -0.42
CA LYS A 45 -12.45 -19.59 -1.66
C LYS A 45 -12.71 -18.77 -2.93
N PHE A 46 -13.42 -17.64 -2.81
CA PHE A 46 -13.62 -16.67 -3.88
C PHE A 46 -12.62 -15.50 -3.85
N LEU A 47 -11.82 -15.36 -2.79
CA LEU A 47 -10.89 -14.26 -2.56
C LEU A 47 -9.50 -14.80 -2.24
N ASP A 48 -8.88 -15.43 -3.24
CA ASP A 48 -7.49 -15.90 -3.18
C ASP A 48 -6.48 -14.73 -3.33
N THR A 49 -6.78 -13.59 -2.71
CA THR A 49 -5.90 -12.43 -2.71
C THR A 49 -5.33 -12.25 -1.30
N PRO A 50 -4.11 -12.77 -1.02
CA PRO A 50 -3.39 -12.35 0.18
C PRO A 50 -3.32 -10.84 0.14
N LEU A 51 -3.81 -10.17 1.19
CA LEU A 51 -3.73 -8.72 1.28
C LEU A 51 -2.25 -8.36 1.20
N PRO A 52 -1.76 -7.84 0.06
CA PRO A 52 -0.38 -8.10 -0.25
C PRO A 52 0.43 -7.05 0.49
N ALA A 53 1.51 -7.45 1.18
CA ALA A 53 2.53 -6.52 1.69
C ALA A 53 2.97 -5.52 0.60
N TRP A 54 2.76 -5.90 -0.66
CA TRP A 54 2.78 -5.06 -1.85
C TRP A 54 1.94 -3.77 -1.78
N ASP A 55 0.70 -3.82 -1.30
CA ASP A 55 -0.20 -2.65 -1.20
C ASP A 55 0.40 -1.59 -0.27
N LEU A 56 0.88 -2.03 0.90
CA LEU A 56 1.54 -1.16 1.87
C LEU A 56 2.88 -0.64 1.35
N LYS A 57 3.70 -1.53 0.80
CA LYS A 57 4.99 -1.18 0.19
C LYS A 57 4.82 -0.17 -0.95
N LYS A 58 3.77 -0.31 -1.76
CA LYS A 58 3.44 0.60 -2.86
C LYS A 58 3.06 1.98 -2.35
N GLN A 59 2.29 2.07 -1.26
CA GLN A 59 1.89 3.35 -0.68
C GLN A 59 3.08 4.08 -0.07
N ILE A 60 3.88 3.40 0.76
CA ILE A 60 5.08 3.99 1.36
C ILE A 60 6.02 4.49 0.26
N LYS A 61 6.23 3.68 -0.78
CA LYS A 61 7.02 4.07 -1.95
C LYS A 61 6.41 5.30 -2.63
N SER A 62 5.11 5.30 -2.91
CA SER A 62 4.42 6.42 -3.56
C SER A 62 4.55 7.71 -2.77
N SER A 63 4.25 7.70 -1.48
CA SER A 63 4.34 8.89 -0.61
C SER A 63 5.77 9.42 -0.54
N LEU A 64 6.77 8.53 -0.47
CA LEU A 64 8.17 8.91 -0.47
C LEU A 64 8.59 9.60 -1.78
N TYR A 65 8.22 9.03 -2.93
CA TYR A 65 8.51 9.62 -4.23
C TYR A 65 7.78 10.95 -4.44
N THR A 66 6.53 11.07 -4.00
CA THR A 66 5.80 12.34 -4.06
C THR A 66 6.49 13.42 -3.22
N ASN A 67 6.88 13.10 -1.99
CA ASN A 67 7.58 14.08 -1.14
C ASN A 67 8.93 14.49 -1.72
N TRP A 68 9.70 13.52 -2.24
CA TRP A 68 10.98 13.82 -2.89
C TRP A 68 10.81 14.61 -4.19
N GLN A 69 9.78 14.32 -4.99
CA GLN A 69 9.48 15.07 -6.21
C GLN A 69 9.11 16.52 -5.87
N THR A 70 8.25 16.73 -4.88
CA THR A 70 7.89 18.07 -4.40
C THR A 70 9.13 18.86 -3.99
N GLU A 71 10.00 18.29 -3.15
CA GLU A 71 11.25 18.95 -2.73
C GLU A 71 12.20 19.24 -3.91
N TRP A 72 12.24 18.32 -4.87
CA TRP A 72 13.06 18.46 -6.07
C TRP A 72 12.54 19.57 -7.00
N ASP A 73 11.23 19.67 -7.17
CA ASP A 73 10.58 20.71 -7.96
C ASP A 73 10.78 22.10 -7.36
N PHE A 74 10.86 22.20 -6.01
CA PHE A 74 11.20 23.45 -5.33
C PHE A 74 12.68 23.82 -5.46
N SER A 75 13.56 22.87 -5.79
CA SER A 75 15.01 23.06 -5.96
C SER A 75 15.38 23.61 -7.35
N THR A 76 14.75 24.73 -7.74
CA THR A 76 14.77 25.31 -9.11
C THR A 76 16.12 25.88 -9.57
N GLN A 77 17.09 26.10 -8.67
CA GLN A 77 18.43 26.59 -9.01
C GLN A 77 19.47 25.48 -9.24
N ASN A 78 19.02 24.25 -9.50
CA ASN A 78 19.92 23.12 -9.69
C ASN A 78 20.11 22.75 -11.17
N LYS A 79 21.34 22.83 -11.69
CA LYS A 79 21.69 22.38 -13.06
C LYS A 79 21.33 20.91 -13.31
N LEU A 80 21.34 20.09 -12.25
CA LEU A 80 20.96 18.68 -12.31
C LEU A 80 19.44 18.50 -12.48
N HIS A 81 18.61 19.44 -12.02
CA HIS A 81 17.16 19.42 -12.24
C HIS A 81 16.81 19.53 -13.73
N ILE A 82 17.58 20.32 -14.49
CA ILE A 82 17.44 20.42 -15.94
C ILE A 82 17.71 19.07 -16.62
N THR A 83 18.72 18.35 -16.15
CA THR A 83 19.11 17.04 -16.70
C THR A 83 18.18 15.91 -16.21
N LYS A 84 17.58 16.04 -15.03
CA LYS A 84 16.73 15.03 -14.42
C LYS A 84 15.61 15.65 -13.58
N PRO A 85 14.50 16.08 -14.21
CA PRO A 85 13.39 16.71 -13.48
C PRO A 85 12.54 15.71 -12.70
N ILE A 86 12.58 14.41 -13.04
CA ILE A 86 11.74 13.38 -12.40
C ILE A 86 12.58 12.54 -11.43
N VAL A 87 12.11 12.44 -10.19
CA VAL A 87 12.71 11.60 -9.15
C VAL A 87 12.31 10.15 -9.39
N GLU A 88 13.07 9.47 -10.24
CA GLU A 88 12.92 8.04 -10.51
C GLU A 88 14.27 7.32 -10.62
N HIS A 89 14.26 6.01 -10.84
CA HIS A 89 15.51 5.27 -11.04
C HIS A 89 16.26 5.78 -12.27
N TRP A 90 17.56 6.04 -12.11
CA TRP A 90 18.43 6.40 -13.24
C TRP A 90 18.59 5.17 -14.14
N ALA A 91 18.29 5.32 -15.43
CA ALA A 91 18.59 4.28 -16.39
C ALA A 91 20.11 4.03 -16.37
N SER A 92 20.53 2.87 -15.86
CA SER A 92 21.94 2.51 -15.81
C SER A 92 22.45 2.41 -17.25
N LEU A 93 23.47 3.19 -17.60
CA LEU A 93 24.15 3.00 -18.87
C LEU A 93 24.76 1.60 -18.86
N LYS A 94 24.27 0.70 -19.72
CA LYS A 94 24.88 -0.62 -19.94
C LYS A 94 26.26 -0.38 -20.57
N ILE A 95 27.31 -0.28 -19.76
CA ILE A 95 28.68 -0.26 -20.25
C ILE A 95 28.94 -1.65 -20.85
N ARG A 96 28.88 -1.75 -22.18
CA ARG A 96 29.32 -2.95 -22.89
C ARG A 96 30.83 -3.06 -22.69
N LYS A 97 31.30 -4.07 -21.95
CA LYS A 97 32.69 -4.49 -22.03
C LYS A 97 32.90 -5.10 -23.42
N THR A 98 33.41 -4.33 -24.38
CA THR A 98 34.03 -4.89 -25.57
C THR A 98 35.35 -5.52 -25.16
N ALA A 99 35.36 -6.85 -25.06
CA ALA A 99 36.59 -7.62 -25.08
C ALA A 99 37.22 -7.43 -26.48
N GLN A 100 38.46 -6.95 -26.53
CA GLN A 100 39.31 -7.07 -27.72
C GLN A 100 40.24 -8.27 -27.50
N SER A 101 40.28 -9.08 -28.57
CA SER A 101 41.06 -10.29 -28.82
C SER A 101 42.56 -10.07 -28.80
#